data_AF-A0AAD5WDV5-F1
#
_entry.id   AF-A0AAD5WDV5-F1
#
_cell.length_a   1.000
_cell.length_b   1.000
_cell.length_c   1.000
_cell.angle_alpha   90.00
_cell.angle_beta   90.00
_cell.angle_gamma   90.00
#
_symmetry.space_group_name_H-M   'P 1'
#
loop_
_entity.id
_entity.type
_entity.pdbx_description
1 polymer ?
#
loop_
_entity_poly.entity_id
_entity_poly.type
_entity_poly.pdbx_seq_one_letter_code
_entity_poly.pdbx_strand_id
1 'polypeptide(L)' 'MISNNIGQWQWLYGTRYSMKRIYFGGFFHPQTHPITMRTLSYAINYWSKGGMEALFMKHEGYLGAVGAFLDTNSTE' A
#
# COMPACT_ATOMS: atom_id res chain seq x y z
N MET A 1 8.67 7.86 -12.23
CA MET A 1 7.89 9.11 -12.05
C MET A 1 6.51 8.86 -11.44
N ILE A 2 5.77 7.84 -11.89
CA ILE A 2 4.46 7.45 -11.31
C ILE A 2 4.51 7.20 -9.79
N SER A 3 5.55 6.50 -9.30
CA SER A 3 5.70 6.11 -7.88
C SER A 3 5.73 7.29 -6.91
N ASN A 4 6.44 8.37 -7.24
CA ASN A 4 6.53 9.55 -6.38
C ASN A 4 5.21 10.31 -6.33
N ASN A 5 4.49 10.39 -7.45
CA ASN A 5 3.18 11.02 -7.50
C ASN A 5 2.17 10.26 -6.63
N ILE A 6 2.14 8.92 -6.73
CA ILE A 6 1.32 8.06 -5.86
C ILE A 6 1.70 8.29 -4.39
N GLY A 7 3.00 8.33 -4.05
CA GLY A 7 3.46 8.60 -2.69
C GLY A 7 2.98 9.94 -2.11
N GLN A 8 2.96 10.99 -2.93
CA GLN A 8 2.47 12.31 -2.52
C GLN A 8 0.95 12.32 -2.24
N TRP A 9 0.16 11.67 -3.10
CA TRP A 9 -1.27 11.49 -2.88
C TRP A 9 -1.54 10.73 -1.58
N GLN A 10 -0.86 9.61 -1.37
CA GLN A 10 -0.99 8.77 -0.18
C GLN A 10 -0.64 9.55 1.11
N TRP A 11 0.41 10.36 1.07
CA TRP A 11 0.78 11.24 2.18
C TRP A 11 -0.31 12.29 2.48
N LEU A 12 -0.86 12.95 1.46
CA LEU A 12 -1.95 13.94 1.63
C LEU A 12 -3.17 13.30 2.29
N TYR A 13 -3.61 12.15 1.78
CA TYR A 13 -4.76 11.41 2.29
C TYR A 13 -4.53 10.93 3.73
N GLY A 14 -3.37 10.33 4.02
CA GLY A 14 -3.13 9.87 5.38
C GLY A 14 -2.89 11.03 6.36
N THR A 15 -2.40 12.19 5.91
CA THR A 15 -2.36 13.40 6.77
C THR A 15 -3.78 13.88 7.08
N ARG A 16 -4.67 13.90 6.08
CA ARG A 16 -6.09 14.27 6.23
C ARG A 16 -6.80 13.40 7.26
N TYR A 17 -6.58 12.09 7.23
CA TYR A 17 -7.23 11.11 8.11
C TYR A 17 -6.37 10.67 9.30
N SER A 18 -5.25 11.36 9.57
CA SER A 18 -4.29 11.01 10.64
C SER A 18 -3.82 9.54 10.64
N MET A 19 -3.68 8.94 9.46
CA MET A 19 -3.24 7.56 9.28
C MET A 19 -1.71 7.46 9.38
N LYS A 20 -1.22 6.50 10.18
CA LYS A 20 0.23 6.25 10.33
C LYS A 20 0.77 5.15 9.42
N ARG A 21 -0.11 4.32 8.87
CA ARG A 21 0.26 3.13 8.08
C ARG A 21 -0.49 3.14 6.76
N ILE A 22 0.24 2.97 5.68
CA ILE A 22 -0.29 2.96 4.32
C ILE A 22 -0.01 1.59 3.72
N TYR A 23 -1.07 0.88 3.34
CA TYR A 23 -0.96 -0.45 2.75
C TYR A 23 -1.07 -0.35 1.23
N PHE A 24 -0.04 -0.84 0.52
CA PHE A 24 -0.05 -0.92 -0.92
C PHE A 24 -0.59 -2.27 -1.39
N GLY A 25 -1.68 -2.23 -2.14
CA GLY A 25 -2.30 -3.37 -2.81
C GLY A 25 -2.21 -3.26 -4.33
N GLY A 26 -2.43 -4.37 -5.06
CA GLY A 26 -2.56 -4.33 -6.52
C GLY A 26 -1.30 -4.71 -7.32
N PHE A 27 -0.72 -5.87 -7.04
CA PHE A 27 0.38 -6.48 -7.82
C PHE A 27 1.76 -5.81 -7.69
N PHE A 28 2.06 -5.21 -6.53
CA PHE A 28 3.41 -4.73 -6.19
C PHE A 28 4.30 -5.85 -5.66
N HIS A 29 4.45 -6.92 -6.45
CA HIS A 29 5.08 -8.15 -5.96
C HIS A 29 6.53 -7.87 -5.50
N PRO A 30 6.87 -8.14 -4.23
CA PRO A 30 8.20 -7.88 -3.68
C PRO A 30 9.33 -8.58 -4.42
N GLN A 31 9.00 -9.65 -5.13
CA GLN A 31 9.94 -10.46 -5.88
C GLN A 31 10.14 -9.95 -7.32
N THR A 32 9.17 -9.23 -7.88
CA THR A 32 9.20 -8.79 -9.28
C THR A 32 9.64 -7.33 -9.40
N HIS A 33 9.29 -6.47 -8.44
CA HIS A 33 9.57 -5.02 -8.51
C HIS A 33 10.13 -4.41 -7.21
N PRO A 34 11.32 -4.85 -6.73
CA PRO A 34 11.92 -4.34 -5.49
C PRO A 34 12.29 -2.84 -5.57
N ILE A 35 12.58 -2.33 -6.76
CA ILE A 35 12.92 -0.92 -6.98
C ILE A 35 11.68 -0.04 -6.71
N THR A 36 10.53 -0.43 -7.24
CA THR A 36 9.26 0.31 -7.10
C THR A 36 8.85 0.40 -5.63
N MET A 37 8.98 -0.69 -4.87
CA MET A 37 8.71 -0.70 -3.43
C MET A 37 9.63 0.25 -2.67
N ARG A 38 10.94 0.18 -2.94
CA ARG A 38 11.92 1.09 -2.31
C ARG A 38 11.63 2.55 -2.62
N THR A 39 11.28 2.87 -3.87
CA THR A 39 10.93 4.24 -4.27
C THR A 39 9.66 4.72 -3.56
N LEU A 40 8.64 3.86 -3.41
CA LEU A 40 7.42 4.20 -2.68
C LEU A 40 7.68 4.44 -1.18
N SER A 41 8.42 3.53 -0.54
CA SER A 41 8.81 3.68 0.87
C SER A 41 9.61 4.94 1.09
N TYR A 42 10.55 5.24 0.19
CA TYR A 42 11.34 6.46 0.24
C TYR A 42 10.46 7.70 0.08
N ALA A 43 9.56 7.73 -0.90
CA ALA A 43 8.66 8.85 -1.13
C ALA A 43 7.77 9.14 0.08
N ILE A 44 7.16 8.11 0.69
CA ILE A 44 6.31 8.31 1.88
C ILE A 44 7.13 8.80 3.06
N ASN A 45 8.30 8.21 3.32
CA ASN A 45 9.15 8.65 4.42
C ASN A 45 9.61 10.11 4.22
N TYR A 46 9.94 10.49 2.98
CA TYR A 46 10.33 11.84 2.62
C TYR A 46 9.22 12.87 2.90
N TRP A 47 8.00 12.62 2.43
CA TRP A 47 6.88 13.55 2.62
C TRP A 47 6.33 13.56 4.05
N SER A 48 6.27 12.40 4.71
CA SER A 48 5.77 12.28 6.08
C SER A 48 6.80 12.65 7.15
N LYS A 49 8.06 12.90 6.78
CA LYS A 49 9.19 13.11 7.71
C LYS A 49 9.30 11.97 8.74
N GLY A 50 9.05 10.73 8.32
CA GLY A 50 9.04 9.55 9.20
C GLY A 50 7.77 9.34 10.03
N GLY A 51 6.74 10.18 9.86
CA GLY A 51 5.46 10.02 10.55
C GLY A 51 4.57 8.91 10.01
N MET A 52 4.86 8.39 8.81
CA MET A 52 4.05 7.38 8.14
C MET A 52 4.92 6.28 7.53
N GLU A 53 4.42 5.05 7.60
CA GLU A 53 5.11 3.86 7.09
C GLU A 53 4.37 3.25 5.91
N ALA A 54 5.12 2.93 4.86
CA ALA A 54 4.63 2.20 3.69
C ALA A 54 4.80 0.69 3.91
N LEU A 55 3.69 -0.04 3.95
CA LEU A 55 3.65 -1.49 4.17
C LEU A 55 3.21 -2.20 2.89
N PHE A 56 3.80 -3.36 2.65
CA PHE A 56 3.55 -4.21 1.48
C PHE A 56 3.22 -5.63 1.93
N MET A 57 2.44 -6.35 1.12
CA MET A 57 1.95 -7.69 1.47
C MET A 57 2.39 -8.69 0.41
N LYS A 58 2.88 -9.86 0.84
CA LYS A 58 3.32 -10.92 -0.10
C LYS A 58 2.21 -11.39 -1.06
N HIS A 59 0.95 -11.29 -0.65
CA HIS A 59 -0.22 -11.76 -1.40
C HIS A 59 -1.16 -10.61 -1.79
N GLU A 60 -0.61 -9.45 -2.13
CA GLU A 60 -1.43 -8.25 -2.36
C GLU A 60 -2.43 -8.36 -3.53
N GLY A 61 -2.20 -9.30 -4.46
CA GLY A 61 -3.10 -9.57 -5.58
C GLY A 61 -4.31 -10.45 -5.23
N TYR A 62 -4.28 -11.15 -4.09
CA TYR A 62 -5.30 -12.14 -3.73
C TYR A 62 -6.37 -11.59 -2.79
N LEU A 63 -6.25 -10.34 -2.32
CA LEU A 63 -7.20 -9.73 -1.37
C LEU A 63 -8.64 -9.76 -1.87
N GLY A 64 -8.86 -9.51 -3.17
CA GLY A 64 -10.19 -9.57 -3.76
C GLY A 64 -10.77 -10.99 -3.80
N ALA A 65 -9.95 -11.98 -4.16
CA ALA A 65 -10.38 -13.38 -4.21
C ALA A 65 -10.65 -13.95 -2.81
N VAL A 66 -9.79 -13.63 -1.83
CA VAL A 66 -10.00 -14.02 -0.43
C VAL A 66 -11.24 -13.34 0.14
N GLY A 67 -11.47 -12.06 -0.18
CA GLY A 67 -12.68 -11.35 0.23
C GLY A 67 -13.96 -12.03 -0.27
N ALA A 68 -14.01 -12.38 -1.56
CA ALA A 68 -15.14 -13.09 -2.14
C ALA A 68 -15.35 -14.49 -1.53
N PHE A 69 -14.27 -15.21 -1.24
CA PHE A 69 -14.33 -16.51 -0.59
C PHE A 69 -14.85 -16.44 0.86
N LEU A 70 -14.46 -15.41 1.62
CA LEU A 70 -14.95 -15.25 2.99
C LEU A 70 -16.43 -14.85 3.03
N ASP A 71 -16.90 -14.10 2.03
CA ASP A 71 -18.31 -13.69 1.91
C ASP A 71 -19.23 -14.88 1.58
N THR A 72 -18.74 -15.88 0.83
CA THR A 72 -19.50 -17.11 0.59
C THR A 72 -19.70 -17.96 1.85
N ASN A 73 -18.80 -17.89 2.83
CA ASN A 73 -18.89 -18.69 4.07
C ASN A 73 -19.72 -18.01 5.18
N SER A 74 -20.04 -16.72 5.08
CA SER A 74 -20.86 -15.99 6.06
C SER A 74 -22.36 -16.08 5.78
N THR A 75 -22.74 -16.66 4.64
CA THR A 75 -24.12 -16.87 4.20
C THR A 75 -24.63 -18.30 4.39
N GLU A 76 -23.81 -19.18 5.00
CA GLU A 76 -24.23 -20.45 5.62
C GLU A 76 -24.53 -20.27 7.11
#